data_AF-A0A1F7KAT9-F1
#
_entry.id   AF-A0A1F7KAT9-F1
#
_cell.length_a   1.000
_cell.length_b   1.000
_cell.length_c   1.000
_cell.angle_alpha   90.00
_cell.angle_beta   90.00
_cell.angle_gamma   90.00
#
_symmetry.space_group_name_H-M   'P 1'
#
loop_
_entity.id
_entity.type
_entity.pdbx_description
1 polymer ?
#
loop_
_entity_poly.entity_id
_entity_poly.type
_entity_poly.pdbx_seq_one_letter_code
_entity_poly.pdbx_strand_id
1 'polypeptide(L)'
;MIEMALRLENKPNHENLTNDSVLIALQARLLLGGQALNWQEDNLSELRESDINDYQCREQTTYQLLSQASTRERKQYWRGKLGDQFEQQQQNWFDSVIRIFQQAREFIKTPSNSNWRNLFERLGINCLNFQKQDAEKLYHEYCGQSQTTVYIQKVLGLYKTKTSFDFAKIEQDLKAITWLANIFGQISSEAIRELIHAEAKLLNPNQKAILVSENNQDNRLNRLQDKEVAILKWLCPQDSRTDIWKYYRKEPSDPQYFPLESLGKRYFDNQFLAQALCDQDSRFASQGVTWVKQEMDLQERLFESSLNSVGITNQELEQTLIDAMQTYSNFVREKYHIQLPEIKRLYFLPIYGLKSKLLNPEGQALGFVQGTLPIIFADYGVIQEHAKRFGYERWGELTKKTLVEIMTRILKEVAPHELTHLLGDMAFWQNLSDENKTLPEKWALSLYKPIDFQNPNSDYTERGGGLMEACTVKMTTDWLQAMNHVVKVQAYPAEGQVLTALIELIATENQISQDDAFKYFARAYFLPGHLLELAKILSGENRCRPHFLSIIYALMNYEEVNHRYSLTLNFINNQLSQSQKQEIHSVIDQLNLMPAIKRSLLTQL
;
A
#
# COMPACT_ATOMS: atom_id res chain seq x y z
N MET A 1 9.66 25.43 6.57
CA MET A 1 9.53 26.33 5.43
C MET A 1 9.82 27.73 5.86
N ILE A 2 9.37 28.27 7.00
CA ILE A 2 10.12 29.42 7.54
C ILE A 2 11.52 28.97 7.96
N GLU A 3 11.73 27.84 8.67
CA GLU A 3 13.10 27.31 8.92
C GLU A 3 13.81 26.70 7.68
N MET A 4 13.12 25.91 6.85
CA MET A 4 13.66 25.45 5.54
C MET A 4 13.97 26.61 4.57
N ALA A 5 13.20 27.69 4.57
CA ALA A 5 13.51 28.91 3.81
C ALA A 5 14.53 29.78 4.53
N LEU A 6 14.59 29.81 5.87
CA LEU A 6 15.62 30.50 6.66
C LEU A 6 17.01 29.90 6.37
N ARG A 7 17.07 28.61 6.01
CA ARG A 7 18.31 27.96 5.53
C ARG A 7 18.60 28.16 4.04
N LEU A 8 17.61 28.61 3.25
CA LEU A 8 17.79 29.21 1.93
C LEU A 8 18.06 30.74 2.01
N GLU A 9 17.71 31.38 3.13
CA GLU A 9 17.98 32.79 3.50
C GLU A 9 19.36 32.97 4.13
N ASN A 10 19.97 31.89 4.64
CA ASN A 10 21.43 31.83 4.64
C ASN A 10 21.80 32.16 3.19
N LYS A 11 22.38 33.34 2.98
CA LYS A 11 23.09 33.64 1.74
C LYS A 11 23.88 32.39 1.35
N PRO A 12 24.21 32.18 0.07
CA PRO A 12 25.30 31.27 -0.29
C PRO A 12 26.57 31.76 0.42
N ASN A 13 26.67 31.46 1.71
CA ASN A 13 27.74 31.79 2.60
C ASN A 13 28.74 30.72 2.27
N HIS A 14 29.85 31.18 1.69
CA HIS A 14 31.02 30.38 1.36
C HIS A 14 31.54 29.54 2.54
N GLU A 15 31.04 29.74 3.76
CA GLU A 15 31.66 29.26 5.00
C GLU A 15 31.04 27.99 5.62
N ASN A 16 29.83 27.55 5.25
CA ASN A 16 29.21 26.32 5.81
C ASN A 16 29.08 25.14 4.82
N LEU A 17 29.54 25.30 3.57
CA LEU A 17 29.84 24.17 2.68
C LEU A 17 31.35 23.91 2.75
N THR A 18 31.82 23.59 3.95
CA THR A 18 33.20 23.16 4.22
C THR A 18 33.51 21.94 3.35
N ASN A 19 34.63 21.98 2.61
CA ASN A 19 35.23 20.89 1.81
C ASN A 19 34.36 19.63 1.74
N ASP A 20 33.37 19.63 0.83
CA ASP A 20 32.44 18.51 0.63
C ASP A 20 33.26 17.23 0.48
N SER A 21 33.26 16.39 1.52
CA SER A 21 33.83 15.06 1.39
C SER A 21 33.06 14.37 0.27
N VAL A 22 33.77 13.98 -0.80
CA VAL A 22 33.13 13.28 -1.91
C VAL A 22 32.52 12.01 -1.33
N LEU A 23 31.19 11.87 -1.44
CA LEU A 23 30.44 10.76 -0.86
C LEU A 23 30.49 9.55 -1.81
N ILE A 24 31.71 9.11 -2.12
CA ILE A 24 32.03 8.12 -3.17
C ILE A 24 31.27 6.80 -2.94
N ALA A 25 31.15 6.35 -1.69
CA ALA A 25 30.47 5.11 -1.38
C ALA A 25 28.96 5.27 -1.50
N LEU A 26 28.42 6.42 -1.10
CA LEU A 26 27.02 6.76 -1.35
C LEU A 26 26.70 6.80 -2.85
N GLN A 27 27.54 7.44 -3.67
CA GLN A 27 27.37 7.49 -5.12
C GLN A 27 27.26 6.08 -5.73
N ALA A 28 28.19 5.18 -5.39
CA ALA A 28 28.13 3.81 -5.89
C ALA A 28 26.91 3.03 -5.38
N ARG A 29 26.55 3.17 -4.10
CA ARG A 29 25.37 2.50 -3.54
C ARG A 29 24.08 2.98 -4.17
N LEU A 30 23.96 4.28 -4.45
CA LEU A 30 22.83 4.85 -5.20
C LEU A 30 22.74 4.26 -6.61
N LEU A 31 23.88 4.02 -7.28
CA LEU A 31 23.91 3.42 -8.61
C LEU A 31 23.68 1.90 -8.62
N LEU A 32 24.11 1.18 -7.58
CA LEU A 32 23.83 -0.24 -7.44
C LEU A 32 22.35 -0.49 -7.09
N GLY A 33 21.78 0.39 -6.26
CA GLY A 33 20.41 0.24 -5.81
C GLY A 33 20.19 -0.97 -4.90
N GLY A 34 18.93 -1.39 -4.76
CA GLY A 34 18.51 -2.55 -3.99
C GLY A 34 19.17 -2.67 -2.61
N GLN A 35 19.86 -3.79 -2.38
CA GLN A 35 20.52 -4.11 -1.10
C GLN A 35 21.67 -3.16 -0.76
N ALA A 36 22.31 -2.55 -1.75
CA ALA A 36 23.43 -1.64 -1.52
C ALA A 36 23.00 -0.35 -0.79
N LEU A 37 21.72 0.01 -0.86
CA LEU A 37 21.16 1.14 -0.14
C LEU A 37 21.01 0.89 1.37
N ASN A 38 21.17 -0.35 1.84
CA ASN A 38 21.18 -0.65 3.26
C ASN A 38 22.53 -0.25 3.89
N TRP A 39 22.52 0.80 4.70
CA TRP A 39 23.72 1.30 5.39
C TRP A 39 24.39 0.28 6.34
N GLN A 40 23.67 -0.78 6.74
CA GLN A 40 24.20 -1.86 7.57
C GLN A 40 24.83 -3.00 6.76
N GLU A 41 24.61 -3.01 5.44
CA GLU A 41 25.25 -4.00 4.57
C GLU A 41 26.72 -3.64 4.42
N ASP A 42 27.60 -4.48 4.96
CA ASP A 42 29.05 -4.29 4.98
C ASP A 42 29.79 -5.37 4.17
N ASN A 43 29.06 -6.26 3.49
CA ASN A 43 29.60 -7.33 2.67
C ASN A 43 29.18 -7.20 1.18
N LEU A 44 29.09 -5.98 0.66
CA LEU A 44 28.95 -5.78 -0.78
C LEU A 44 30.23 -6.23 -1.48
N SER A 45 30.08 -6.94 -2.59
CA SER A 45 31.20 -7.31 -3.46
C SER A 45 31.86 -6.06 -4.06
N GLU A 46 33.11 -6.21 -4.51
CA GLU A 46 33.78 -5.17 -5.28
C GLU A 46 32.89 -4.70 -6.44
N LEU A 47 32.88 -3.38 -6.65
CA LEU A 47 32.09 -2.72 -7.66
C LEU A 47 32.66 -3.07 -9.04
N ARG A 48 31.85 -3.66 -9.92
CA ARG A 48 32.22 -3.83 -11.34
C ARG A 48 31.46 -2.83 -12.20
N GLU A 49 32.06 -2.46 -13.32
CA GLU A 49 31.43 -1.55 -14.29
C GLU A 49 30.09 -2.05 -14.84
N SER A 50 29.90 -3.38 -14.91
CA SER A 50 28.65 -4.02 -15.30
C SER A 50 27.52 -3.76 -14.30
N ASP A 51 27.87 -3.70 -13.01
CA ASP A 51 26.91 -3.72 -11.90
C ASP A 51 26.13 -2.39 -11.81
N ILE A 52 26.72 -1.30 -12.32
CA ILE A 52 26.16 0.06 -12.28
C ILE A 52 25.54 0.51 -13.61
N ASN A 53 25.51 -0.36 -14.63
CA ASN A 53 24.89 -0.05 -15.93
C ASN A 53 23.38 -0.35 -15.97
N ASP A 54 22.83 -1.04 -14.98
CA ASP A 54 21.43 -1.43 -14.96
C ASP A 54 20.52 -0.27 -14.54
N TYR A 55 20.07 0.51 -15.53
CA TYR A 55 19.15 1.62 -15.30
C TYR A 55 17.78 1.13 -14.79
N GLN A 56 17.29 -0.02 -15.26
CA GLN A 56 15.97 -0.53 -14.85
C GLN A 56 15.96 -0.89 -13.37
N CYS A 57 17.00 -1.56 -12.88
CA CYS A 57 17.18 -1.82 -11.45
C CYS A 57 17.18 -0.51 -10.65
N ARG A 58 17.97 0.48 -11.06
CA ARG A 58 18.01 1.79 -10.37
C ARG A 58 16.66 2.49 -10.35
N GLU A 59 15.95 2.49 -11.46
CA GLU A 59 14.62 3.10 -11.59
C GLU A 59 13.64 2.51 -10.59
N GLN A 60 13.64 1.18 -10.45
CA GLN A 60 12.78 0.45 -9.51
C GLN A 60 13.24 0.53 -8.05
N THR A 61 14.54 0.72 -7.79
CA THR A 61 15.03 0.75 -6.40
C THR A 61 15.32 2.17 -5.92
N THR A 62 16.30 2.83 -6.52
CA THR A 62 16.88 4.07 -6.01
C THR A 62 15.95 5.25 -6.25
N TYR A 63 15.44 5.39 -7.47
CA TYR A 63 14.57 6.52 -7.83
C TYR A 63 13.24 6.46 -7.09
N GLN A 64 12.63 5.27 -7.00
CA GLN A 64 11.40 5.06 -6.24
C GLN A 64 11.59 5.39 -4.74
N LEU A 65 12.65 4.86 -4.09
CA LEU A 65 12.94 5.16 -2.69
C LEU A 65 13.20 6.64 -2.44
N LEU A 66 13.90 7.31 -3.35
CA LEU A 66 14.17 8.74 -3.26
C LEU A 66 12.89 9.58 -3.37
N SER A 67 11.98 9.22 -4.29
CA SER A 67 10.67 9.87 -4.42
C SER A 67 9.82 9.70 -3.16
N GLN A 68 9.79 8.48 -2.61
CA GLN A 68 9.09 8.15 -1.36
C GLN A 68 9.69 8.88 -0.15
N ALA A 69 11.02 8.89 -0.03
CA ALA A 69 11.73 9.56 1.06
C ALA A 69 11.50 11.08 1.02
N SER A 70 11.52 11.70 -0.17
CA SER A 70 11.15 13.10 -0.34
C SER A 70 9.70 13.39 0.04
N THR A 71 8.77 12.52 -0.36
CA THR A 71 7.36 12.64 0.03
C THR A 71 7.20 12.57 1.55
N ARG A 72 7.88 11.63 2.21
CA ARG A 72 7.90 11.49 3.67
C ARG A 72 8.46 12.74 4.35
N GLU A 73 9.60 13.24 3.89
CA GLU A 73 10.24 14.45 4.44
C GLU A 73 9.29 15.65 4.37
N ARG A 74 8.62 15.86 3.23
CA ARG A 74 7.64 16.94 3.08
C ARG A 74 6.38 16.73 3.92
N LYS A 75 5.85 15.51 4.02
CA LYS A 75 4.72 15.18 4.89
C LYS A 75 5.05 15.45 6.36
N GLN A 76 6.21 15.00 6.83
CA GLN A 76 6.68 15.23 8.19
C GLN A 76 6.81 16.72 8.48
N TYR A 77 7.28 17.49 7.50
CA TYR A 77 7.37 18.94 7.61
C TYR A 77 5.99 19.61 7.83
N TRP A 78 4.94 19.15 7.15
CA TRP A 78 3.60 19.74 7.22
C TRP A 78 2.78 19.29 8.43
N ARG A 79 3.11 18.12 9.00
CA ARG A 79 2.40 17.54 10.14
C ARG A 79 2.29 18.54 11.32
N GLY A 80 1.06 18.82 11.75
CA GLY A 80 0.79 19.67 12.92
C GLY A 80 0.96 21.17 12.69
N LYS A 81 1.10 21.63 11.44
CA LYS A 81 1.11 23.07 11.11
C LYS A 81 -0.30 23.57 10.84
N LEU A 82 -0.61 24.78 11.31
CA LEU A 82 -1.91 25.44 11.13
C LEU A 82 -2.29 25.45 9.64
N GLY A 83 -3.36 24.72 9.29
CA GLY A 83 -3.80 24.50 7.92
C GLY A 83 -3.59 23.07 7.43
N ASP A 84 -4.23 22.08 8.05
CA ASP A 84 -4.31 20.69 7.53
C ASP A 84 -5.19 20.58 6.26
N GLN A 85 -5.64 21.71 5.72
CA GLN A 85 -6.27 21.78 4.41
C GLN A 85 -5.21 21.91 3.31
N PHE A 86 -5.22 20.98 2.36
CA PHE A 86 -4.26 20.87 1.27
C PHE A 86 -4.05 22.18 0.50
N GLU A 87 -5.11 22.91 0.20
CA GLU A 87 -5.07 24.19 -0.54
C GLU A 87 -4.23 25.26 0.17
N GLN A 88 -4.35 25.34 1.51
CA GLN A 88 -3.60 26.31 2.30
C GLN A 88 -2.11 25.94 2.37
N GLN A 89 -1.78 24.65 2.45
CA GLN A 89 -0.40 24.16 2.39
C GLN A 89 0.24 24.48 1.04
N GLN A 90 -0.51 24.28 -0.04
CA GLN A 90 -0.08 24.57 -1.40
C GLN A 90 0.18 26.08 -1.59
N GLN A 91 -0.73 26.94 -1.15
CA GLN A 91 -0.55 28.40 -1.23
C GLN A 91 0.64 28.87 -0.40
N ASN A 92 0.80 28.36 0.82
CA ASN A 92 1.97 28.64 1.66
C ASN A 92 3.29 28.19 1.02
N TRP A 93 3.28 27.09 0.25
CA TRP A 93 4.43 26.64 -0.52
C TRP A 93 4.74 27.62 -1.66
N PHE A 94 3.74 28.05 -2.43
CA PHE A 94 3.92 29.03 -3.50
C PHE A 94 4.57 30.31 -2.98
N ASP A 95 4.00 30.89 -1.92
CA ASP A 95 4.49 32.14 -1.34
C ASP A 95 5.92 32.02 -0.80
N SER A 96 6.26 30.86 -0.22
CA SER A 96 7.61 30.58 0.27
C SER A 96 8.63 30.52 -0.86
N VAL A 97 8.35 29.77 -1.93
CA VAL A 97 9.27 29.61 -3.07
C VAL A 97 9.45 30.92 -3.82
N ILE A 98 8.37 31.69 -4.01
CA ILE A 98 8.44 33.02 -4.62
C ILE A 98 9.37 33.93 -3.80
N ARG A 99 9.18 33.97 -2.47
CA ARG A 99 10.03 34.77 -1.57
C ARG A 99 11.51 34.36 -1.66
N ILE A 100 11.79 33.07 -1.70
CA ILE A 100 13.17 32.54 -1.82
C ILE A 100 13.84 33.03 -3.10
N PHE A 101 13.17 32.92 -4.26
CA PHE A 101 13.74 33.41 -5.53
C PHE A 101 13.92 34.93 -5.53
N GLN A 102 12.98 35.68 -4.93
CA GLN A 102 13.09 37.13 -4.78
C GLN A 102 14.29 37.53 -3.91
N GLN A 103 14.55 36.82 -2.81
CA GLN A 103 15.72 37.03 -1.95
C GLN A 103 17.03 36.67 -2.65
N ALA A 104 17.05 35.59 -3.44
CA ALA A 104 18.23 35.15 -4.19
C ALA A 104 18.53 36.01 -5.44
N ARG A 105 17.61 36.90 -5.84
CA ARG A 105 17.66 37.64 -7.10
C ARG A 105 18.99 38.39 -7.33
N GLU A 106 19.45 39.14 -6.34
CA GLU A 106 20.68 39.96 -6.48
C GLU A 106 21.94 39.08 -6.53
N PHE A 107 21.95 37.96 -5.82
CA PHE A 107 23.02 36.97 -5.93
C PHE A 107 23.08 36.38 -7.35
N ILE A 108 21.94 35.98 -7.92
CA ILE A 108 21.84 35.38 -9.26
C ILE A 108 22.19 36.39 -10.37
N LYS A 109 21.93 37.68 -10.17
CA LYS A 109 22.31 38.75 -11.11
C LYS A 109 23.82 39.00 -11.17
N THR A 110 24.56 38.65 -10.12
CA THR A 110 25.99 38.94 -10.03
C THR A 110 26.75 38.17 -11.12
N PRO A 111 27.64 38.81 -11.93
CA PRO A 111 28.31 38.15 -13.06
C PRO A 111 29.08 36.87 -12.69
N SER A 112 29.67 36.81 -11.49
CA SER A 112 30.37 35.63 -10.97
C SER A 112 29.46 34.41 -10.74
N ASN A 113 28.13 34.61 -10.68
CA ASN A 113 27.11 33.57 -10.50
C ASN A 113 26.25 33.38 -11.75
N SER A 114 26.72 33.86 -12.91
CA SER A 114 26.00 33.75 -14.19
C SER A 114 25.66 32.30 -14.56
N ASN A 115 26.42 31.32 -14.05
CA ASN A 115 26.12 29.91 -14.25
C ASN A 115 24.81 29.46 -13.58
N TRP A 116 24.45 30.01 -12.41
CA TRP A 116 23.16 29.73 -11.76
C TRP A 116 22.00 30.22 -12.62
N ARG A 117 22.10 31.45 -13.12
CA ARG A 117 21.12 32.04 -14.02
C ARG A 117 20.95 31.18 -15.28
N ASN A 118 22.05 30.83 -15.94
CA ASN A 118 22.04 30.03 -17.16
C ASN A 118 21.44 28.64 -16.91
N LEU A 119 21.73 28.01 -15.78
CA LEU A 119 21.12 26.73 -15.40
C LEU A 119 19.59 26.86 -15.27
N PHE A 120 19.12 27.84 -14.50
CA PHE A 120 17.69 28.02 -14.26
C PHE A 120 16.93 28.37 -15.55
N GLU A 121 17.48 29.24 -16.40
CA GLU A 121 16.90 29.54 -17.71
C GLU A 121 16.79 28.27 -18.58
N ARG A 122 17.81 27.40 -18.58
CA ARG A 122 17.78 26.10 -19.31
C ARG A 122 16.78 25.10 -18.73
N LEU A 123 16.50 25.17 -17.43
CA LEU A 123 15.44 24.39 -16.79
C LEU A 123 14.03 24.99 -17.05
N GLY A 124 13.95 26.16 -17.69
CA GLY A 124 12.70 26.86 -17.96
C GLY A 124 12.14 27.60 -16.74
N ILE A 125 13.02 28.06 -15.85
CA ILE A 125 12.73 28.77 -14.61
C ILE A 125 13.14 30.23 -14.76
N ASN A 126 12.18 31.16 -14.68
CA ASN A 126 12.45 32.60 -14.72
C ASN A 126 12.94 33.13 -13.36
N CYS A 127 14.17 32.81 -12.98
CA CYS A 127 14.70 33.10 -11.65
C CYS A 127 14.83 34.61 -11.33
N LEU A 128 14.88 35.49 -12.33
CA LEU A 128 15.03 36.94 -12.12
C LEU A 128 13.70 37.65 -11.89
N ASN A 129 12.61 37.10 -12.42
CA ASN A 129 11.25 37.64 -12.30
C ASN A 129 10.29 36.51 -11.89
N PHE A 130 10.69 35.70 -10.92
CA PHE A 130 9.94 34.51 -10.50
C PHE A 130 8.62 34.92 -9.82
N GLN A 131 7.51 34.51 -10.40
CA GLN A 131 6.14 34.88 -10.00
C GLN A 131 5.31 33.65 -9.64
N LYS A 132 4.04 33.86 -9.25
CA LYS A 132 3.11 32.78 -8.87
C LYS A 132 2.97 31.71 -9.95
N GLN A 133 2.88 32.10 -11.22
CA GLN A 133 2.78 31.17 -12.34
C GLN A 133 4.01 30.25 -12.46
N ASP A 134 5.21 30.78 -12.19
CA ASP A 134 6.43 29.98 -12.18
C ASP A 134 6.43 28.98 -11.01
N ALA A 135 5.95 29.40 -9.84
CA ALA A 135 5.81 28.54 -8.67
C ALA A 135 4.80 27.41 -8.91
N GLU A 136 3.64 27.72 -9.48
CA GLU A 136 2.62 26.73 -9.86
C GLU A 136 3.17 25.71 -10.85
N LYS A 137 3.85 26.19 -11.91
CA LYS A 137 4.51 25.32 -12.89
C LYS A 137 5.54 24.41 -12.22
N LEU A 138 6.40 24.96 -11.36
CA LEU A 138 7.43 24.20 -10.64
C LEU A 138 6.80 23.14 -9.72
N TYR A 139 5.70 23.49 -9.05
CA TYR A 139 4.98 22.57 -8.17
C TYR A 139 4.34 21.42 -8.93
N HIS A 140 3.65 21.70 -10.04
CA HIS A 140 3.02 20.67 -10.86
C HIS A 140 4.07 19.76 -11.51
N GLU A 141 5.20 20.32 -11.95
CA GLU A 141 6.25 19.56 -12.60
C GLU A 141 7.00 18.64 -11.62
N TYR A 142 7.22 19.07 -10.37
CA TYR A 142 8.12 18.37 -9.44
C TYR A 142 7.51 17.93 -8.10
N CYS A 143 6.54 18.65 -7.56
CA CYS A 143 6.11 18.48 -6.17
C CYS A 143 4.85 17.64 -5.99
N GLY A 144 3.87 17.72 -6.90
CA GLY A 144 2.55 17.08 -6.73
C GLY A 144 2.59 15.58 -6.39
N GLN A 145 3.45 14.81 -7.05
CA GLN A 145 3.69 13.37 -6.77
C GLN A 145 5.16 13.05 -6.47
N SER A 146 5.98 14.05 -6.10
CA SER A 146 7.44 13.89 -5.97
C SER A 146 8.11 13.31 -7.22
N GLN A 147 8.24 14.13 -8.24
CA GLN A 147 8.85 13.74 -9.52
C GLN A 147 10.38 13.93 -9.48
N THR A 148 11.05 13.35 -8.48
CA THR A 148 12.52 13.43 -8.34
C THR A 148 13.24 12.85 -9.56
N THR A 149 12.74 11.74 -10.12
CA THR A 149 13.25 11.14 -11.35
C THR A 149 13.22 12.10 -12.52
N VAL A 150 12.09 12.78 -12.74
CA VAL A 150 11.92 13.75 -13.84
C VAL A 150 12.92 14.90 -13.67
N TYR A 151 13.08 15.41 -12.45
CA TYR A 151 14.07 16.44 -12.16
C TYR A 151 15.50 15.99 -12.49
N ILE A 152 15.92 14.81 -12.01
CA ILE A 152 17.25 14.25 -12.25
C ILE A 152 17.50 14.07 -13.74
N GLN A 153 16.57 13.44 -14.47
CA GLN A 153 16.68 13.21 -15.91
C GLN A 153 16.75 14.53 -16.70
N LYS A 154 15.95 15.53 -16.33
CA LYS A 154 15.97 16.84 -16.99
C LYS A 154 17.29 17.56 -16.75
N VAL A 155 17.82 17.54 -15.53
CA VAL A 155 19.14 18.09 -15.21
C VAL A 155 20.24 17.39 -16.01
N LEU A 156 20.29 16.06 -16.00
CA LEU A 156 21.29 15.29 -16.77
C LEU A 156 21.17 15.57 -18.29
N GLY A 157 19.93 15.66 -18.79
CA GLY A 157 19.63 15.96 -20.19
C GLY A 157 20.19 17.30 -20.67
N LEU A 158 20.34 18.29 -19.78
CA LEU A 158 20.95 19.57 -20.12
C LEU A 158 22.42 19.41 -20.56
N TYR A 159 23.19 18.52 -19.92
CA TYR A 159 24.63 18.37 -20.17
C TYR A 159 24.96 17.32 -21.23
N LYS A 160 23.93 16.66 -21.78
CA LYS A 160 24.08 15.69 -22.87
C LYS A 160 24.13 16.41 -24.21
N THR A 161 25.21 16.23 -24.95
CA THR A 161 25.30 16.62 -26.37
C THR A 161 24.97 15.43 -27.26
N LYS A 162 24.98 15.61 -28.59
CA LYS A 162 24.79 14.50 -29.54
C LYS A 162 25.84 13.39 -29.40
N THR A 163 27.05 13.72 -28.95
CA THR A 163 28.21 12.81 -28.99
C THR A 163 28.98 12.71 -27.67
N SER A 164 28.65 13.52 -26.67
CA SER A 164 29.40 13.58 -25.41
C SER A 164 28.54 14.06 -24.23
N PHE A 165 29.05 13.89 -23.02
CA PHE A 165 28.47 14.42 -21.79
C PHE A 165 29.45 15.37 -21.10
N ASP A 166 29.03 16.61 -20.84
CA ASP A 166 29.88 17.64 -20.23
C ASP A 166 29.90 17.53 -18.70
N PHE A 167 30.74 16.62 -18.20
CA PHE A 167 30.88 16.35 -16.77
C PHE A 167 31.43 17.57 -15.99
N ALA A 168 32.41 18.28 -16.56
CA ALA A 168 33.02 19.43 -15.89
C ALA A 168 32.00 20.56 -15.69
N LYS A 169 31.08 20.74 -16.65
CA LYS A 169 30.04 21.76 -16.53
C LYS A 169 28.99 21.40 -15.48
N ILE A 170 28.58 20.13 -15.36
CA ILE A 170 27.65 19.75 -14.29
C ILE A 170 28.28 19.91 -12.91
N GLU A 171 29.57 19.61 -12.74
CA GLU A 171 30.30 19.85 -11.47
C GLU A 171 30.27 21.33 -11.06
N GLN A 172 30.48 22.25 -12.01
CA GLN A 172 30.38 23.69 -11.75
C GLN A 172 28.99 24.12 -11.30
N ASP A 173 27.96 23.43 -11.77
CA ASP A 173 26.56 23.77 -11.56
C ASP A 173 25.93 22.96 -10.40
N LEU A 174 26.63 21.99 -9.81
CA LEU A 174 26.14 21.13 -8.71
C LEU A 174 25.59 21.92 -7.53
N LYS A 175 26.20 23.06 -7.18
CA LYS A 175 25.71 23.92 -6.10
C LYS A 175 24.32 24.48 -6.41
N ALA A 176 24.11 24.96 -7.63
CA ALA A 176 22.83 25.48 -8.09
C ALA A 176 21.77 24.37 -8.22
N ILE A 177 22.17 23.19 -8.71
CA ILE A 177 21.33 21.99 -8.80
C ILE A 177 20.85 21.56 -7.42
N THR A 178 21.76 21.49 -6.44
CA THR A 178 21.45 21.11 -5.05
C THR A 178 20.53 22.14 -4.40
N TRP A 179 20.82 23.43 -4.62
CA TRP A 179 20.00 24.52 -4.10
C TRP A 179 18.54 24.40 -4.57
N LEU A 180 18.33 24.17 -5.88
CA LEU A 180 16.99 23.97 -6.44
C LEU A 180 16.35 22.66 -5.97
N ALA A 181 17.13 21.59 -5.80
CA ALA A 181 16.63 20.30 -5.30
C ALA A 181 16.05 20.38 -3.87
N ASN A 182 16.29 21.45 -3.11
CA ASN A 182 15.66 21.65 -1.80
C ASN A 182 14.13 21.75 -1.85
N ILE A 183 13.52 21.93 -3.03
CA ILE A 183 12.06 21.80 -3.20
C ILE A 183 11.54 20.39 -2.85
N PHE A 184 12.42 19.38 -2.88
CA PHE A 184 12.13 18.00 -2.50
C PHE A 184 12.34 17.73 -1.00
N GLY A 185 13.01 18.63 -0.29
CA GLY A 185 13.46 18.41 1.09
C GLY A 185 14.96 18.66 1.23
N GLN A 186 15.43 18.90 2.45
CA GLN A 186 16.82 19.20 2.73
C GLN A 186 17.69 17.95 2.57
N ILE A 187 17.29 16.84 3.19
CA ILE A 187 18.09 15.60 3.07
C ILE A 187 17.90 15.00 1.68
N SER A 188 16.68 15.13 1.12
CA SER A 188 16.39 14.79 -0.27
C SER A 188 17.34 15.48 -1.26
N SER A 189 17.62 16.78 -1.08
CA SER A 189 18.46 17.53 -2.01
C SER A 189 19.92 17.03 -2.01
N GLU A 190 20.43 16.59 -0.86
CA GLU A 190 21.76 15.97 -0.76
C GLU A 190 21.81 14.62 -1.46
N ALA A 191 20.80 13.76 -1.25
CA ALA A 191 20.72 12.48 -1.95
C ALA A 191 20.55 12.65 -3.47
N ILE A 192 19.71 13.61 -3.90
CA ILE A 192 19.52 13.97 -5.32
C ILE A 192 20.82 14.49 -5.92
N ARG A 193 21.57 15.35 -5.21
CA ARG A 193 22.88 15.83 -5.64
C ARG A 193 23.83 14.68 -5.93
N GLU A 194 23.98 13.76 -4.98
CA GLU A 194 24.89 12.61 -5.12
C GLU A 194 24.45 11.68 -6.24
N LEU A 195 23.15 11.43 -6.42
CA LEU A 195 22.64 10.62 -7.51
C LEU A 195 22.89 11.27 -8.88
N ILE A 196 22.63 12.58 -9.03
CA ILE A 196 22.94 13.34 -10.25
C ILE A 196 24.43 13.26 -10.57
N HIS A 197 25.28 13.45 -9.56
CA HIS A 197 26.72 13.38 -9.72
C HIS A 197 27.16 11.96 -10.14
N ALA A 198 26.61 10.92 -9.51
CA ALA A 198 26.92 9.53 -9.83
C ALA A 198 26.46 9.14 -11.26
N GLU A 199 25.24 9.51 -11.65
CA GLU A 199 24.72 9.27 -13.01
C GLU A 199 25.51 10.06 -14.06
N ALA A 200 25.95 11.28 -13.74
CA ALA A 200 26.86 12.06 -14.59
C ALA A 200 28.22 11.37 -14.79
N LYS A 201 28.77 10.73 -13.74
CA LYS A 201 29.99 9.92 -13.86
C LYS A 201 29.75 8.71 -14.77
N LEU A 202 28.59 8.05 -14.69
CA LEU A 202 28.26 6.92 -15.59
C LEU A 202 28.20 7.33 -17.07
N LEU A 203 27.69 8.52 -17.35
CA LEU A 203 27.59 9.04 -18.72
C LEU A 203 28.93 9.49 -19.31
N ASN A 204 30.00 9.54 -18.50
CA ASN A 204 31.36 9.86 -18.92
C ASN A 204 32.32 8.68 -18.66
N PRO A 205 32.81 7.97 -19.69
CA PRO A 205 33.62 6.75 -19.51
C PRO A 205 34.82 6.89 -18.57
N ASN A 206 35.53 8.02 -18.63
CA ASN A 206 36.71 8.25 -17.78
C ASN A 206 36.30 8.39 -16.31
N GLN A 207 35.21 9.12 -16.04
CA GLN A 207 34.71 9.33 -14.69
C GLN A 207 34.05 8.07 -14.12
N LYS A 208 33.44 7.25 -14.97
CA LYS A 208 32.94 5.93 -14.60
C LYS A 208 34.06 5.04 -14.06
N ALA A 209 35.18 4.96 -14.77
CA ALA A 209 36.34 4.17 -14.34
C ALA A 209 36.92 4.68 -13.01
N ILE A 210 36.98 6.00 -12.83
CA ILE A 210 37.40 6.63 -11.56
C ILE A 210 36.47 6.21 -10.40
N LEU A 211 35.14 6.30 -10.59
CA LEU A 211 34.17 5.92 -9.55
C LEU A 211 34.35 4.46 -9.10
N VAL A 212 34.59 3.55 -10.05
CA VAL A 212 34.83 2.13 -9.77
C VAL A 212 36.13 1.94 -9.01
N SER A 213 37.22 2.55 -9.49
CA SER A 213 38.53 2.48 -8.86
C SER A 213 38.50 3.00 -7.42
N GLU A 214 37.92 4.18 -7.19
CA GLU A 214 37.86 4.81 -5.87
C GLU A 214 36.96 4.05 -4.89
N ASN A 215 35.90 3.38 -5.36
CA ASN A 215 35.05 2.56 -4.50
C ASN A 215 35.71 1.25 -4.07
N ASN A 216 36.50 0.64 -4.96
CA ASN A 216 37.20 -0.61 -4.67
C ASN A 216 38.45 -0.37 -3.82
N GLN A 217 39.05 0.81 -3.92
CA GLN A 217 40.12 1.21 -3.00
C GLN A 217 39.60 1.19 -1.56
N ASP A 218 40.34 0.51 -0.69
CA ASP A 218 40.04 0.38 0.74
C ASP A 218 38.63 -0.14 1.06
N ASN A 219 37.98 -0.83 0.12
CA ASN A 219 36.61 -1.31 0.24
C ASN A 219 35.64 -0.19 0.67
N ARG A 220 35.74 0.99 0.03
CA ARG A 220 34.91 2.17 0.38
C ARG A 220 33.42 1.85 0.33
N LEU A 221 33.00 1.01 -0.61
CA LEU A 221 31.60 0.59 -0.73
C LEU A 221 31.02 0.07 0.60
N ASN A 222 31.83 -0.55 1.47
CA ASN A 222 31.40 -1.07 2.77
C ASN A 222 31.79 -0.20 3.98
N ARG A 223 32.63 0.83 3.80
CA ARG A 223 33.18 1.66 4.91
C ARG A 223 32.57 3.05 4.99
N LEU A 224 31.25 3.14 5.09
CA LEU A 224 30.53 4.41 4.98
C LEU A 224 30.98 5.49 5.99
N GLN A 225 31.10 6.74 5.53
CA GLN A 225 31.25 7.92 6.37
C GLN A 225 29.94 8.24 7.09
N ASP A 226 30.00 8.95 8.21
CA ASP A 226 28.81 9.32 8.99
C ASP A 226 27.73 10.02 8.16
N LYS A 227 28.14 10.90 7.24
CA LYS A 227 27.21 11.58 6.33
C LYS A 227 26.55 10.63 5.34
N GLU A 228 27.30 9.67 4.81
CA GLU A 228 26.77 8.62 3.92
C GLU A 228 25.77 7.72 4.67
N VAL A 229 26.11 7.32 5.90
CA VAL A 229 25.22 6.56 6.79
C VAL A 229 23.95 7.35 7.09
N ALA A 230 24.05 8.66 7.39
CA ALA A 230 22.89 9.49 7.68
C ALA A 230 21.93 9.58 6.48
N ILE A 231 22.46 9.79 5.26
CA ILE A 231 21.64 9.85 4.05
C ILE A 231 21.01 8.49 3.75
N LEU A 232 21.75 7.38 3.87
CA LEU A 232 21.21 6.04 3.64
C LEU A 232 20.17 5.63 4.70
N LYS A 233 20.39 5.98 5.98
CA LYS A 233 19.37 5.84 7.05
C LYS A 233 18.12 6.65 6.75
N TRP A 234 18.27 7.85 6.21
CA TRP A 234 17.13 8.69 5.85
C TRP A 234 16.39 8.16 4.61
N LEU A 235 17.09 7.65 3.60
CA LEU A 235 16.51 7.00 2.42
C LEU A 235 15.73 5.75 2.85
N CYS A 236 16.37 4.90 3.66
CA CYS A 236 15.87 3.61 4.13
C CYS A 236 15.76 3.60 5.67
N PRO A 237 14.78 4.29 6.28
CA PRO A 237 14.64 4.32 7.74
C PRO A 237 14.36 2.92 8.27
N GLN A 238 14.91 2.64 9.44
CA GLN A 238 14.84 1.31 10.06
C GLN A 238 13.40 0.85 10.38
N ASP A 239 12.42 1.75 10.44
CA ASP A 239 10.99 1.41 10.60
C ASP A 239 10.28 1.14 9.26
N SER A 240 10.92 1.42 8.13
CA SER A 240 10.50 0.93 6.80
C SER A 240 11.06 -0.47 6.48
N ARG A 241 11.49 -1.21 7.52
CA ARG A 241 11.93 -2.62 7.45
C ARG A 241 10.77 -3.61 7.25
N THR A 242 9.79 -3.25 6.41
CA THR A 242 8.81 -4.20 5.87
C THR A 242 9.05 -4.37 4.36
N ASP A 243 9.87 -5.37 4.07
CA ASP A 243 9.72 -6.36 2.99
C ASP A 243 10.19 -6.09 1.55
N ILE A 244 10.84 -4.97 1.21
CA ILE A 244 11.18 -4.79 -0.22
C ILE A 244 12.47 -5.53 -0.64
N TRP A 245 13.41 -5.83 0.27
CA TRP A 245 14.71 -6.39 -0.17
C TRP A 245 15.28 -7.45 0.80
N LYS A 246 15.34 -8.70 0.31
CA LYS A 246 15.95 -9.93 0.87
C LYS A 246 15.01 -10.92 1.57
N TYR A 247 14.43 -11.80 0.74
CA TYR A 247 14.19 -13.20 1.09
C TYR A 247 15.50 -13.88 1.50
N TYR A 248 15.82 -13.85 2.79
CA TYR A 248 16.45 -14.96 3.51
C TYR A 248 15.86 -14.96 4.92
N ARG A 249 15.12 -16.03 5.24
CA ARG A 249 14.61 -16.31 6.59
C ARG A 249 15.75 -16.16 7.59
N LYS A 250 15.70 -15.09 8.40
CA LYS A 250 16.16 -15.19 9.78
C LYS A 250 14.89 -15.34 10.60
N GLU A 251 14.69 -16.53 11.15
CA GLU A 251 13.66 -16.75 12.17
C GLU A 251 13.82 -15.63 13.21
N PRO A 252 12.73 -14.89 13.55
CA PRO A 252 12.80 -13.90 14.60
C PRO A 252 13.32 -14.59 15.87
N SER A 253 14.41 -14.09 16.43
CA SER A 253 14.94 -14.62 17.71
C SER A 253 13.94 -14.42 18.85
N ASP A 254 13.00 -13.48 18.67
CA ASP A 254 12.03 -13.07 19.67
C ASP A 254 10.63 -12.91 19.03
N PRO A 255 9.55 -13.28 19.74
CA PRO A 255 8.19 -13.04 19.28
C PRO A 255 7.96 -11.55 19.05
N GLN A 256 7.42 -11.17 17.89
CA GLN A 256 6.95 -9.81 17.66
C GLN A 256 5.60 -9.62 18.36
N TYR A 257 5.47 -8.54 19.14
CA TYR A 257 4.28 -8.24 19.92
C TYR A 257 3.44 -7.17 19.22
N PHE A 258 2.13 -7.39 19.14
CA PHE A 258 1.15 -6.42 18.66
C PHE A 258 1.09 -5.20 19.59
N PRO A 259 1.01 -3.95 19.11
CA PRO A 259 1.04 -2.74 19.94
C PRO A 259 -0.29 -2.53 20.70
N LEU A 260 -0.50 -3.31 21.77
CA LEU A 260 -1.69 -3.28 22.65
C LEU A 260 -1.98 -1.89 23.25
N GLU A 261 -0.96 -1.06 23.44
CA GLU A 261 -1.08 0.25 24.11
C GLU A 261 -1.86 1.29 23.28
N SER A 262 -2.05 1.05 21.98
CA SER A 262 -2.77 1.95 21.06
C SER A 262 -4.27 1.68 20.96
N LEU A 263 -4.76 0.56 21.53
CA LEU A 263 -6.17 0.14 21.45
C LEU A 263 -6.99 0.75 22.60
N GLY A 264 -7.10 2.09 22.55
CA GLY A 264 -8.27 2.88 22.90
C GLY A 264 -9.05 2.54 24.19
N LYS A 265 -8.44 2.63 25.38
CA LYS A 265 -9.19 2.66 26.67
C LYS A 265 -10.37 3.66 26.68
N ARG A 266 -10.31 4.72 25.85
CA ARG A 266 -11.33 5.78 25.73
C ARG A 266 -12.63 5.32 25.08
N TYR A 267 -12.61 4.32 24.20
CA TYR A 267 -13.83 3.83 23.54
C TYR A 267 -14.70 2.93 24.43
N PHE A 268 -14.25 2.65 25.66
CA PHE A 268 -15.02 1.94 26.68
C PHE A 268 -15.64 2.89 27.72
N ASP A 269 -15.30 4.18 27.67
CA ASP A 269 -15.80 5.18 28.59
C ASP A 269 -17.07 5.84 28.03
N ASN A 270 -18.23 5.54 28.63
CA ASN A 270 -19.52 6.10 28.23
C ASN A 270 -19.53 7.63 28.33
N GLN A 271 -18.70 8.22 29.20
CA GLN A 271 -18.55 9.68 29.27
C GLN A 271 -17.86 10.22 28.01
N PHE A 272 -16.78 9.57 27.58
CA PHE A 272 -16.04 9.97 26.37
C PHE A 272 -16.91 9.81 25.12
N LEU A 273 -17.60 8.67 24.98
CA LEU A 273 -18.47 8.40 23.84
C LEU A 273 -19.66 9.35 23.79
N ALA A 274 -20.25 9.68 24.94
CA ALA A 274 -21.34 10.65 25.01
C ALA A 274 -20.90 12.04 24.56
N GLN A 275 -19.69 12.47 24.97
CA GLN A 275 -19.10 13.74 24.50
C GLN A 275 -18.92 13.74 22.98
N ALA A 276 -18.29 12.69 22.44
CA ALA A 276 -18.05 12.57 21.01
C ALA A 276 -19.36 12.60 20.19
N LEU A 277 -20.41 11.94 20.69
CA LEU A 277 -21.71 11.93 20.01
C LEU A 277 -22.41 13.29 20.06
N CYS A 278 -22.35 14.00 21.20
CA CYS A 278 -22.86 15.37 21.31
C CYS A 278 -22.10 16.35 20.41
N ASP A 279 -20.79 16.17 20.24
CA ASP A 279 -19.96 17.03 19.38
C ASP A 279 -20.24 16.79 17.89
N GLN A 280 -20.58 15.57 17.50
CA GLN A 280 -20.78 15.16 16.10
C GLN A 280 -22.22 15.33 15.60
N ASP A 281 -23.23 15.25 16.48
CA ASP A 281 -24.64 15.25 16.09
C ASP A 281 -25.47 16.22 16.94
N SER A 282 -25.98 17.26 16.28
CA SER A 282 -26.74 18.36 16.89
C SER A 282 -28.02 17.90 17.59
N ARG A 283 -28.56 16.73 17.24
CA ARG A 283 -29.72 16.13 17.92
C ARG A 283 -29.38 15.75 19.35
N PHE A 284 -28.17 15.27 19.60
CA PHE A 284 -27.69 14.87 20.93
C PHE A 284 -27.05 16.02 21.69
N ALA A 285 -26.52 17.02 20.99
CA ALA A 285 -26.01 18.25 21.62
C ALA A 285 -27.08 18.93 22.50
N SER A 286 -28.35 18.94 22.06
CA SER A 286 -29.46 19.55 22.81
C SER A 286 -29.90 18.74 24.04
N GLN A 287 -29.63 17.43 24.07
CA GLN A 287 -29.93 16.56 25.22
C GLN A 287 -28.84 16.64 26.30
N GLY A 288 -27.61 16.96 25.89
CA GLY A 288 -26.45 17.09 26.76
C GLY A 288 -25.76 15.77 27.10
N VAL A 289 -24.46 15.85 27.34
CA VAL A 289 -23.55 14.70 27.54
C VAL A 289 -24.01 13.79 28.68
N THR A 290 -24.50 14.37 29.77
CA THR A 290 -24.98 13.60 30.93
C THR A 290 -26.14 12.68 30.58
N TRP A 291 -27.11 13.18 29.81
CA TRP A 291 -28.27 12.38 29.40
C TRP A 291 -27.85 11.26 28.43
N VAL A 292 -27.02 11.59 27.44
CA VAL A 292 -26.51 10.64 26.45
C VAL A 292 -25.74 9.50 27.14
N LYS A 293 -24.91 9.81 28.13
CA LYS A 293 -24.23 8.81 28.94
C LYS A 293 -25.20 7.92 29.71
N GLN A 294 -26.19 8.50 30.39
CA GLN A 294 -27.18 7.73 31.16
C GLN A 294 -27.97 6.75 30.28
N GLU A 295 -28.29 7.17 29.05
CA GLU A 295 -28.95 6.33 28.07
C GLU A 295 -28.06 5.18 27.59
N MET A 296 -26.76 5.44 27.35
CA MET A 296 -25.79 4.37 27.06
C MET A 296 -25.67 3.38 28.23
N ASP A 297 -25.56 3.87 29.47
CA ASP A 297 -25.50 3.03 30.68
C ASP A 297 -26.77 2.18 30.83
N LEU A 298 -27.95 2.72 30.48
CA LEU A 298 -29.22 1.99 30.52
C LEU A 298 -29.24 0.87 29.49
N GLN A 299 -28.80 1.13 28.27
CA GLN A 299 -28.76 0.14 27.18
C GLN A 299 -27.83 -1.04 27.51
N GLU A 300 -26.69 -0.78 28.16
CA GLU A 300 -25.79 -1.85 28.63
C GLU A 300 -26.45 -2.72 29.71
N ARG A 301 -27.15 -2.11 30.68
CA ARG A 301 -27.89 -2.87 31.70
C ARG A 301 -29.03 -3.71 31.10
N LEU A 302 -29.73 -3.19 30.10
CA LEU A 302 -30.79 -3.93 29.42
C LEU A 302 -30.24 -5.12 28.63
N PHE A 303 -29.08 -4.94 27.99
CA PHE A 303 -28.37 -6.02 27.32
C PHE A 303 -27.92 -7.10 28.30
N GLU A 304 -27.31 -6.71 29.42
CA GLU A 304 -26.92 -7.65 30.48
C GLU A 304 -28.11 -8.40 31.07
N SER A 305 -29.24 -7.71 31.32
CA SER A 305 -30.49 -8.37 31.75
C SER A 305 -31.00 -9.36 30.69
N SER A 306 -30.83 -9.06 29.42
CA SER A 306 -31.24 -9.95 28.33
C SER A 306 -30.38 -11.20 28.29
N LEU A 307 -29.05 -11.09 28.46
CA LEU A 307 -28.16 -12.24 28.63
C LEU A 307 -28.54 -13.07 29.87
N ASN A 308 -28.73 -12.42 31.02
CA ASN A 308 -29.06 -13.12 32.25
C ASN A 308 -30.39 -13.89 32.16
N SER A 309 -31.37 -13.38 31.40
CA SER A 309 -32.65 -14.07 31.17
C SER A 309 -32.50 -15.43 30.47
N VAL A 310 -31.34 -15.69 29.90
CA VAL A 310 -31.02 -16.91 29.14
C VAL A 310 -30.04 -17.82 29.85
N GLY A 311 -29.67 -17.48 31.08
CA GLY A 311 -28.73 -18.23 31.90
C GLY A 311 -27.27 -18.08 31.49
N ILE A 312 -26.92 -16.97 30.81
CA ILE A 312 -25.54 -16.66 30.43
C ILE A 312 -25.23 -15.24 30.90
N THR A 313 -24.12 -15.05 31.58
CA THR A 313 -23.61 -13.73 31.95
C THR A 313 -22.70 -13.18 30.86
N ASN A 314 -22.51 -11.86 30.82
CA ASN A 314 -21.57 -11.23 29.89
C ASN A 314 -20.14 -11.77 30.07
N GLN A 315 -19.75 -12.05 31.32
CA GLN A 315 -18.44 -12.60 31.66
C GLN A 315 -18.25 -14.04 31.15
N GLU A 316 -19.28 -14.88 31.23
CA GLU A 316 -19.22 -16.25 30.70
C GLU A 316 -19.13 -16.26 29.17
N LEU A 317 -19.87 -15.38 28.50
CA LEU A 317 -19.80 -15.21 27.06
C LEU A 317 -18.42 -14.72 26.61
N GLU A 318 -17.89 -13.72 27.30
CA GLU A 318 -16.54 -13.19 27.09
C GLU A 318 -15.49 -14.30 27.25
N GLN A 319 -15.53 -15.06 28.34
CA GLN A 319 -14.55 -16.12 28.60
C GLN A 319 -14.61 -17.22 27.54
N THR A 320 -15.82 -17.65 27.15
CA THR A 320 -16.02 -18.69 26.12
C THR A 320 -15.33 -18.30 24.81
N LEU A 321 -15.38 -17.03 24.44
CA LEU A 321 -14.79 -16.55 23.20
C LEU A 321 -13.30 -16.27 23.32
N ILE A 322 -12.83 -15.80 24.47
CA ILE A 322 -11.39 -15.75 24.77
C ILE A 322 -10.79 -17.15 24.62
N ASP A 323 -11.44 -18.18 25.16
CA ASP A 323 -10.98 -19.57 25.06
C ASP A 323 -10.97 -20.05 23.59
N ALA A 324 -11.99 -19.70 22.81
CA ALA A 324 -12.04 -19.99 21.38
C ALA A 324 -10.90 -19.28 20.60
N MET A 325 -10.66 -18.00 20.88
CA MET A 325 -9.58 -17.22 20.28
C MET A 325 -8.20 -17.73 20.69
N GLN A 326 -8.04 -18.19 21.93
CA GLN A 326 -6.81 -18.80 22.41
C GLN A 326 -6.54 -20.13 21.68
N THR A 327 -7.58 -20.92 21.45
CA THR A 327 -7.49 -22.15 20.65
C THR A 327 -7.04 -21.84 19.22
N TYR A 328 -7.61 -20.82 18.59
CA TYR A 328 -7.19 -20.35 17.27
C TYR A 328 -5.75 -19.81 17.27
N SER A 329 -5.36 -19.03 18.29
CA SER A 329 -4.00 -18.51 18.46
C SER A 329 -2.97 -19.64 18.61
N ASN A 330 -3.28 -20.68 19.38
CA ASN A 330 -2.45 -21.88 19.50
C ASN A 330 -2.28 -22.55 18.13
N PHE A 331 -3.38 -22.74 17.39
CA PHE A 331 -3.33 -23.28 16.04
C PHE A 331 -2.44 -22.47 15.10
N VAL A 332 -2.60 -21.14 15.07
CA VAL A 332 -1.80 -20.25 14.21
C VAL A 332 -0.32 -20.33 14.57
N ARG A 333 0.00 -20.40 15.86
CA ARG A 333 1.36 -20.59 16.36
C ARG A 333 1.95 -21.94 15.98
N GLU A 334 1.18 -23.02 16.12
CA GLU A 334 1.66 -24.37 15.81
C GLU A 334 1.83 -24.60 14.30
N LYS A 335 0.91 -24.08 13.49
CA LYS A 335 0.89 -24.35 12.04
C LYS A 335 1.68 -23.35 11.22
N TYR A 336 1.64 -22.08 11.59
CA TYR A 336 2.28 -21.01 10.83
C TYR A 336 3.48 -20.41 11.55
N HIS A 337 3.76 -20.83 12.80
CA HIS A 337 4.81 -20.25 13.63
C HIS A 337 4.63 -18.75 13.87
N ILE A 338 3.37 -18.29 13.89
CA ILE A 338 2.99 -16.90 14.13
C ILE A 338 2.38 -16.79 15.53
N GLN A 339 2.96 -15.94 16.38
CA GLN A 339 2.40 -15.64 17.69
C GLN A 339 1.37 -14.51 17.58
N LEU A 340 0.08 -14.85 17.70
CA LEU A 340 -0.97 -13.83 17.77
C LEU A 340 -0.98 -13.15 19.16
N PRO A 341 -1.40 -11.87 19.24
CA PRO A 341 -1.58 -11.21 20.53
C PRO A 341 -2.58 -11.96 21.41
N GLU A 342 -2.29 -11.98 22.70
CA GLU A 342 -3.21 -12.50 23.70
C GLU A 342 -4.41 -11.55 23.83
N ILE A 343 -5.60 -12.07 23.54
CA ILE A 343 -6.85 -11.35 23.73
C ILE A 343 -7.30 -11.59 25.16
N LYS A 344 -7.03 -10.62 26.04
CA LYS A 344 -7.37 -10.71 27.47
C LYS A 344 -8.80 -10.28 27.78
N ARG A 345 -9.46 -9.61 26.83
CA ARG A 345 -10.77 -9.01 27.04
C ARG A 345 -11.53 -8.93 25.72
N LEU A 346 -12.82 -9.26 25.75
CA LEU A 346 -13.75 -9.12 24.64
C LEU A 346 -15.05 -8.50 25.17
N TYR A 347 -15.47 -7.40 24.55
CA TYR A 347 -16.68 -6.71 24.94
C TYR A 347 -17.84 -7.09 24.04
N PHE A 348 -18.96 -7.40 24.67
CA PHE A 348 -20.23 -7.63 24.00
C PHE A 348 -21.17 -6.47 24.24
N LEU A 349 -21.63 -5.86 23.15
CA LEU A 349 -22.55 -4.75 23.18
C LEU A 349 -23.79 -5.05 22.31
N PRO A 350 -24.95 -4.47 22.62
CA PRO A 350 -26.12 -4.60 21.75
C PRO A 350 -25.86 -3.92 20.39
N ILE A 351 -26.29 -4.53 19.30
CA ILE A 351 -26.20 -3.91 17.95
C ILE A 351 -27.09 -2.67 17.80
N TYR A 352 -28.03 -2.46 18.71
CA TYR A 352 -28.85 -1.26 18.81
C TYR A 352 -28.34 -0.32 19.91
N GLY A 353 -28.71 0.96 19.82
CA GLY A 353 -28.39 1.96 20.84
C GLY A 353 -27.45 3.06 20.36
N LEU A 354 -27.04 3.91 21.28
CA LEU A 354 -26.24 5.10 20.96
C LEU A 354 -24.79 4.74 20.63
N LYS A 355 -24.23 3.73 21.29
CA LYS A 355 -22.88 3.23 21.00
C LYS A 355 -22.76 2.60 19.62
N SER A 356 -23.73 1.77 19.25
CA SER A 356 -23.71 1.10 17.95
C SER A 356 -23.93 2.11 16.82
N LYS A 357 -24.79 3.12 16.99
CA LYS A 357 -24.96 4.21 16.01
C LYS A 357 -23.69 5.00 15.72
N LEU A 358 -22.81 5.17 16.72
CA LEU A 358 -21.54 5.86 16.52
C LEU A 358 -20.54 5.01 15.69
N LEU A 359 -20.58 3.68 15.85
CA LEU A 359 -19.58 2.76 15.31
C LEU A 359 -20.07 1.97 14.08
N ASN A 360 -21.38 1.93 13.84
CA ASN A 360 -22.07 1.36 12.69
C ASN A 360 -23.32 2.22 12.39
N PRO A 361 -23.12 3.42 11.82
CA PRO A 361 -24.21 4.37 11.56
C PRO A 361 -25.23 3.87 10.55
N GLU A 362 -24.88 2.89 9.71
CA GLU A 362 -25.74 2.32 8.68
C GLU A 362 -26.71 1.27 9.21
N GLY A 363 -26.47 0.73 10.42
CA GLY A 363 -27.38 -0.22 11.07
C GLY A 363 -27.55 -1.54 10.30
N GLN A 364 -26.56 -1.93 9.50
CA GLN A 364 -26.58 -3.17 8.74
C GLN A 364 -26.08 -4.34 9.59
N ALA A 365 -26.64 -5.53 9.37
CA ALA A 365 -26.36 -6.84 10.01
C ALA A 365 -27.04 -7.13 11.37
N LEU A 366 -27.13 -8.43 11.71
CA LEU A 366 -27.59 -8.94 13.02
C LEU A 366 -26.46 -8.93 14.08
N GLY A 367 -25.23 -8.69 13.64
CA GLY A 367 -24.04 -8.53 14.47
C GLY A 367 -22.88 -7.97 13.63
N PHE A 368 -21.92 -7.28 14.25
CA PHE A 368 -20.67 -6.86 13.59
C PHE A 368 -19.50 -6.79 14.58
N VAL A 369 -18.29 -6.89 14.08
CA VAL A 369 -17.04 -6.77 14.85
C VAL A 369 -16.38 -5.43 14.53
N GLN A 370 -15.92 -4.70 15.54
CA GLN A 370 -15.11 -3.50 15.32
C GLN A 370 -13.65 -3.91 15.10
N GLY A 371 -13.14 -3.94 13.87
CA GLY A 371 -11.81 -4.49 13.56
C GLY A 371 -10.62 -3.83 14.29
N THR A 372 -10.83 -2.64 14.87
CA THR A 372 -9.81 -1.90 15.63
C THR A 372 -9.97 -2.01 17.15
N LEU A 373 -10.98 -2.73 17.67
CA LEU A 373 -11.22 -2.88 19.10
C LEU A 373 -11.74 -4.29 19.38
N PRO A 374 -11.48 -4.90 20.54
CA PRO A 374 -12.03 -6.21 20.88
C PRO A 374 -13.52 -6.11 21.26
N ILE A 375 -14.37 -5.61 20.36
CA ILE A 375 -15.80 -5.35 20.58
C ILE A 375 -16.62 -6.08 19.52
N ILE A 376 -17.62 -6.81 20.00
CA ILE A 376 -18.61 -7.51 19.19
C ILE A 376 -19.98 -6.91 19.50
N PHE A 377 -20.63 -6.39 18.46
CA PHE A 377 -22.00 -5.91 18.51
C PHE A 377 -22.92 -7.01 18.01
N ALA A 378 -23.99 -7.33 18.72
CA ALA A 378 -24.92 -8.39 18.33
C ALA A 378 -26.35 -8.12 18.79
N ASP A 379 -27.33 -8.56 18.00
CA ASP A 379 -28.72 -8.69 18.46
C ASP A 379 -28.91 -10.05 19.13
N TYR A 380 -28.52 -10.13 20.40
CA TYR A 380 -28.59 -11.38 21.13
C TYR A 380 -30.03 -11.90 21.25
N GLY A 381 -31.03 -11.02 21.32
CA GLY A 381 -32.44 -11.42 21.37
C GLY A 381 -32.86 -12.18 20.12
N VAL A 382 -32.53 -11.64 18.94
CA VAL A 382 -32.81 -12.28 17.64
C VAL A 382 -31.97 -13.56 17.49
N ILE A 383 -30.67 -13.51 17.76
CA ILE A 383 -29.78 -14.68 17.65
C ILE A 383 -30.27 -15.81 18.55
N GLN A 384 -30.70 -15.50 19.77
CA GLN A 384 -31.19 -16.50 20.71
C GLN A 384 -32.51 -17.11 20.26
N GLU A 385 -33.44 -16.32 19.74
CA GLU A 385 -34.71 -16.85 19.23
C GLU A 385 -34.45 -17.81 18.07
N HIS A 386 -33.53 -17.46 17.17
CA HIS A 386 -33.07 -18.36 16.13
C HIS A 386 -32.38 -19.60 16.70
N ALA A 387 -31.46 -19.45 17.66
CA ALA A 387 -30.76 -20.55 18.34
C ALA A 387 -31.73 -21.58 18.94
N LYS A 388 -32.79 -21.11 19.63
CA LYS A 388 -33.82 -21.96 20.23
C LYS A 388 -34.59 -22.80 19.20
N ARG A 389 -34.84 -22.25 18.01
CA ARG A 389 -35.54 -22.96 16.92
C ARG A 389 -34.75 -24.13 16.36
N PHE A 390 -33.44 -24.14 16.58
CA PHE A 390 -32.59 -25.22 16.08
C PHE A 390 -32.66 -26.50 16.92
N GLY A 391 -33.17 -26.42 18.15
CA GLY A 391 -33.50 -27.61 18.97
C GLY A 391 -32.32 -28.57 19.21
N TYR A 392 -31.09 -28.12 18.99
CA TYR A 392 -29.93 -28.98 19.11
C TYR A 392 -29.59 -29.25 20.58
N GLU A 393 -29.11 -30.46 20.84
CA GLU A 393 -28.40 -30.80 22.06
C GLU A 393 -27.14 -29.91 22.23
N ARG A 394 -26.43 -30.06 23.35
CA ARG A 394 -25.28 -29.20 23.68
C ARG A 394 -24.30 -29.18 22.49
N TRP A 395 -23.62 -28.06 22.29
CA TRP A 395 -22.71 -27.85 21.14
C TRP A 395 -21.69 -28.98 20.95
N GLY A 396 -21.27 -29.63 22.04
CA GLY A 396 -20.34 -30.78 22.02
C GLY A 396 -20.94 -32.12 21.56
N GLU A 397 -22.26 -32.22 21.41
CA GLU A 397 -22.99 -33.43 20.99
C GLU A 397 -23.37 -33.37 19.49
N LEU A 398 -23.10 -32.23 18.84
CA LEU A 398 -23.35 -32.04 17.42
C LEU A 398 -22.40 -32.89 16.56
N THR A 399 -22.95 -33.56 15.54
CA THR A 399 -22.12 -34.23 14.53
C THR A 399 -21.32 -33.20 13.72
N LYS A 400 -20.14 -33.59 13.21
CA LYS A 400 -19.29 -32.76 12.35
C LYS A 400 -20.07 -32.15 11.17
N LYS A 401 -21.00 -32.90 10.58
CA LYS A 401 -21.86 -32.44 9.47
C LYS A 401 -22.82 -31.33 9.93
N THR A 402 -23.51 -31.54 11.04
CA THR A 402 -24.47 -30.56 11.60
C THR A 402 -23.76 -29.27 12.02
N LEU A 403 -22.56 -29.39 12.62
CA LEU A 403 -21.73 -28.24 12.98
C LEU A 403 -21.38 -27.39 11.76
N VAL A 404 -20.97 -28.01 10.65
CA VAL A 404 -20.67 -27.32 9.38
C VAL A 404 -21.90 -26.61 8.83
N GLU A 405 -23.07 -27.25 8.88
CA GLU A 405 -24.33 -26.65 8.41
C GLU A 405 -24.73 -25.40 9.23
N ILE A 406 -24.61 -25.46 10.56
CA ILE A 406 -24.91 -24.34 11.47
C ILE A 406 -23.93 -23.19 11.24
N MET A 407 -22.62 -23.48 11.23
CA MET A 407 -21.58 -22.47 11.01
C MET A 407 -21.76 -21.79 9.65
N THR A 408 -22.01 -22.57 8.59
CA THR A 408 -22.28 -22.04 7.25
C THR A 408 -23.49 -21.08 7.25
N ARG A 409 -24.54 -21.39 8.03
CA ARG A 409 -25.72 -20.53 8.13
C ARG A 409 -25.43 -19.24 8.90
N ILE A 410 -24.82 -19.33 10.09
CA ILE A 410 -24.47 -18.15 10.90
C ILE A 410 -23.62 -17.18 10.08
N LEU A 411 -22.63 -17.72 9.38
CA LEU A 411 -21.70 -16.92 8.60
C LEU A 411 -22.36 -16.26 7.37
N LYS A 412 -23.38 -16.89 6.76
CA LYS A 412 -24.21 -16.23 5.72
C LYS A 412 -25.00 -15.04 6.25
N GLU A 413 -25.43 -15.08 7.51
CA GLU A 413 -26.32 -14.09 8.11
C GLU A 413 -25.56 -12.90 8.74
N VAL A 414 -24.30 -13.08 9.17
CA VAL A 414 -23.50 -12.04 9.86
C VAL A 414 -22.75 -11.15 8.88
N ALA A 415 -22.08 -11.72 7.86
CA ALA A 415 -21.40 -10.97 6.80
C ALA A 415 -20.89 -11.95 5.72
N PRO A 416 -21.49 -11.99 4.51
CA PRO A 416 -21.07 -12.91 3.44
C PRO A 416 -19.60 -12.81 3.00
N HIS A 417 -18.96 -11.66 3.27
CA HIS A 417 -17.52 -11.44 3.03
C HIS A 417 -16.67 -12.26 4.02
N GLU A 418 -16.89 -12.08 5.33
CA GLU A 418 -16.18 -12.80 6.40
C GLU A 418 -16.43 -14.32 6.36
N LEU A 419 -17.60 -14.74 5.87
CA LEU A 419 -17.93 -16.15 5.56
C LEU A 419 -16.92 -16.79 4.63
N THR A 420 -16.45 -16.06 3.61
CA THR A 420 -15.58 -16.63 2.58
C THR A 420 -14.18 -16.90 3.14
N HIS A 421 -13.67 -15.99 3.97
CA HIS A 421 -12.38 -16.15 4.64
C HIS A 421 -12.44 -17.26 5.71
N LEU A 422 -13.47 -17.26 6.56
CA LEU A 422 -13.60 -18.25 7.62
C LEU A 422 -13.86 -19.67 7.08
N LEU A 423 -14.65 -19.82 6.01
CA LEU A 423 -14.82 -21.12 5.37
C LEU A 423 -13.53 -21.62 4.71
N GLY A 424 -12.70 -20.73 4.17
CA GLY A 424 -11.35 -21.07 3.70
C GLY A 424 -10.48 -21.64 4.82
N ASP A 425 -10.53 -21.02 6.00
CA ASP A 425 -9.79 -21.49 7.18
C ASP A 425 -10.36 -22.79 7.78
N MET A 426 -11.68 -22.99 7.73
CA MET A 426 -12.33 -24.25 8.16
C MET A 426 -12.05 -25.40 7.18
N ALA A 427 -12.01 -25.13 5.88
CA ALA A 427 -11.63 -26.08 4.85
C ALA A 427 -10.21 -26.61 5.07
N PHE A 428 -9.30 -25.70 5.44
CA PHE A 428 -7.95 -26.01 5.83
C PHE A 428 -7.91 -26.94 7.06
N TRP A 429 -8.69 -26.63 8.10
CA TRP A 429 -8.74 -27.39 9.33
C TRP A 429 -9.24 -28.84 9.13
N GLN A 430 -10.30 -29.04 8.34
CA GLN A 430 -10.84 -30.39 8.11
C GLN A 430 -9.86 -31.30 7.35
N ASN A 431 -9.11 -30.76 6.40
CA ASN A 431 -8.24 -31.55 5.53
C ASN A 431 -6.95 -32.02 6.24
N LEU A 432 -6.47 -31.30 7.25
CA LEU A 432 -5.31 -31.72 8.06
C LEU A 432 -5.62 -32.84 9.07
N SER A 433 -6.90 -33.02 9.42
CA SER A 433 -7.32 -34.08 10.35
C SER A 433 -7.43 -35.48 9.72
N ASP A 434 -7.44 -35.58 8.39
CA ASP A 434 -7.49 -36.83 7.62
C ASP A 434 -6.11 -37.05 6.97
N GLU A 435 -5.13 -37.58 7.73
CA GLU A 435 -3.74 -37.81 7.28
C GLU A 435 -3.59 -38.66 6.00
N ASN A 436 -4.66 -39.31 5.54
CA ASN A 436 -4.67 -40.23 4.41
C ASN A 436 -5.38 -39.72 3.13
N LYS A 437 -5.88 -38.48 3.09
CA LYS A 437 -6.48 -37.93 1.86
C LYS A 437 -5.49 -37.05 1.12
N THR A 438 -5.01 -37.52 -0.04
CA THR A 438 -4.43 -36.66 -1.05
C THR A 438 -5.46 -35.62 -1.46
N LEU A 439 -5.16 -34.34 -1.19
CA LEU A 439 -5.99 -33.23 -1.66
C LEU A 439 -6.15 -33.36 -3.18
N PRO A 440 -7.37 -33.15 -3.72
CA PRO A 440 -7.50 -32.87 -5.14
C PRO A 440 -6.55 -31.72 -5.49
N GLU A 441 -5.78 -31.84 -6.58
CA GLU A 441 -4.77 -30.83 -6.99
C GLU A 441 -5.30 -29.38 -6.99
N LYS A 442 -6.60 -29.22 -7.25
CA LYS A 442 -7.32 -27.94 -7.23
C LYS A 442 -7.23 -27.24 -5.85
N TRP A 443 -7.01 -27.98 -4.77
CA TRP A 443 -7.02 -27.52 -3.37
C TRP A 443 -5.62 -27.54 -2.72
N ALA A 444 -4.61 -28.09 -3.39
CA ALA A 444 -3.23 -27.97 -2.95
C ALA A 444 -2.70 -26.52 -3.06
N LEU A 445 -3.32 -25.73 -3.94
CA LEU A 445 -3.04 -24.30 -4.10
C LEU A 445 -3.45 -23.44 -2.90
N SER A 446 -4.41 -23.92 -2.11
CA SER A 446 -4.99 -23.22 -0.94
C SER A 446 -4.10 -23.18 0.30
N LEU A 447 -2.94 -23.84 0.29
CA LEU A 447 -2.01 -23.87 1.43
C LEU A 447 -0.99 -22.72 1.41
N TYR A 448 -0.93 -21.94 0.34
CA TYR A 448 -0.12 -20.72 0.29
C TYR A 448 -1.05 -19.50 0.29
N LYS A 449 -1.59 -19.13 1.47
CA LYS A 449 -1.91 -17.71 1.70
C LYS A 449 -0.63 -16.94 1.36
N PRO A 450 -0.65 -15.91 0.48
CA PRO A 450 0.53 -15.10 0.23
C PRO A 450 1.09 -14.63 1.58
N ILE A 451 2.34 -14.97 1.85
CA ILE A 451 3.01 -14.70 3.14
C ILE A 451 3.06 -13.18 3.41
N ASP A 452 2.88 -12.36 2.38
CA ASP A 452 3.05 -10.89 2.40
C ASP A 452 1.73 -10.08 2.48
N PHE A 453 0.62 -10.64 2.97
CA PHE A 453 -0.62 -9.87 3.20
C PHE A 453 -0.47 -8.72 4.23
N GLN A 454 0.61 -8.70 5.00
CA GLN A 454 0.87 -7.71 6.05
C GLN A 454 1.60 -6.46 5.57
N ASN A 455 2.01 -6.37 4.29
CA ASN A 455 2.66 -5.18 3.78
C ASN A 455 1.67 -4.27 3.03
N PRO A 456 1.19 -3.17 3.64
CA PRO A 456 0.32 -2.20 2.96
C PRO A 456 1.01 -1.46 1.80
N ASN A 457 2.31 -1.69 1.56
CA ASN A 457 3.05 -1.18 0.40
C ASN A 457 3.27 -2.21 -0.72
N SER A 458 2.72 -3.43 -0.60
CA SER A 458 2.80 -4.41 -1.67
C SER A 458 1.84 -4.01 -2.81
N ASP A 459 2.29 -4.11 -4.07
CA ASP A 459 1.57 -3.72 -5.32
C ASP A 459 0.23 -4.47 -5.56
N TYR A 460 -0.40 -5.07 -4.54
CA TYR A 460 -1.70 -5.73 -4.68
C TYR A 460 -2.84 -4.74 -4.93
N THR A 461 -2.67 -3.45 -4.62
CA THR A 461 -3.59 -2.40 -5.08
C THR A 461 -3.68 -2.33 -6.60
N GLU A 462 -2.65 -2.77 -7.33
CA GLU A 462 -2.67 -2.89 -8.79
C GLU A 462 -3.36 -4.17 -9.31
N ARG A 463 -3.67 -5.14 -8.43
CA ARG A 463 -4.18 -6.48 -8.83
C ARG A 463 -5.70 -6.63 -8.76
N GLY A 464 -6.43 -5.55 -8.47
CA GLY A 464 -7.89 -5.52 -8.42
C GLY A 464 -8.45 -6.35 -7.26
N GLY A 465 -8.54 -5.76 -6.07
CA GLY A 465 -8.97 -6.43 -4.83
C GLY A 465 -10.27 -7.23 -5.00
N GLY A 466 -11.26 -6.69 -5.72
CA GLY A 466 -12.51 -7.40 -5.98
C GLY A 466 -12.36 -8.72 -6.76
N LEU A 467 -11.39 -8.82 -7.68
CA LEU A 467 -11.16 -10.05 -8.45
C LEU A 467 -10.49 -11.15 -7.61
N MET A 468 -9.62 -10.77 -6.67
CA MET A 468 -9.08 -11.69 -5.66
C MET A 468 -10.19 -12.32 -4.86
N GLU A 469 -11.12 -11.50 -4.38
CA GLU A 469 -12.21 -11.95 -3.53
C GLU A 469 -13.14 -12.89 -4.30
N ALA A 470 -13.46 -12.56 -5.56
CA ALA A 470 -14.19 -13.46 -6.45
C ALA A 470 -13.46 -14.82 -6.64
N CYS A 471 -12.13 -14.81 -6.75
CA CYS A 471 -11.33 -16.03 -6.84
C CYS A 471 -11.45 -16.88 -5.57
N THR A 472 -11.33 -16.25 -4.40
CA THR A 472 -11.50 -16.91 -3.09
C THR A 472 -12.91 -17.50 -2.95
N VAL A 473 -13.96 -16.73 -3.30
CA VAL A 473 -15.36 -17.20 -3.30
C VAL A 473 -15.54 -18.45 -4.17
N LYS A 474 -14.95 -18.46 -5.36
CA LYS A 474 -15.02 -19.62 -6.27
C LYS A 474 -14.30 -20.83 -5.68
N MET A 475 -13.10 -20.66 -5.12
CA MET A 475 -12.36 -21.75 -4.46
C MET A 475 -13.18 -22.36 -3.32
N THR A 476 -13.77 -21.51 -2.47
CA THR A 476 -14.62 -21.94 -1.34
C THR A 476 -15.89 -22.64 -1.81
N THR A 477 -16.52 -22.15 -2.88
CA THR A 477 -17.72 -22.79 -3.45
C THR A 477 -17.39 -24.18 -4.01
N ASP A 478 -16.31 -24.29 -4.79
CA ASP A 478 -15.84 -25.56 -5.34
C ASP A 478 -15.46 -26.55 -4.21
N TRP A 479 -14.94 -26.03 -3.08
CA TRP A 479 -14.66 -26.80 -1.87
C TRP A 479 -15.93 -27.41 -1.25
N LEU A 480 -16.93 -26.56 -0.97
CA LEU A 480 -18.20 -26.98 -0.38
C LEU A 480 -18.92 -28.02 -1.24
N GLN A 481 -18.91 -27.83 -2.57
CA GLN A 481 -19.54 -28.75 -3.50
C GLN A 481 -18.95 -30.16 -3.44
N ALA A 482 -17.61 -30.29 -3.38
CA ALA A 482 -16.98 -31.60 -3.28
C ALA A 482 -17.25 -32.30 -1.94
N MET A 483 -17.58 -31.52 -0.90
CA MET A 483 -18.04 -32.05 0.39
C MET A 483 -19.54 -32.41 0.40
N ASN A 484 -20.19 -32.44 -0.77
CA ASN A 484 -21.65 -32.63 -0.93
C ASN A 484 -22.49 -31.57 -0.19
N HIS A 485 -21.94 -30.39 0.05
CA HIS A 485 -22.68 -29.25 0.58
C HIS A 485 -23.09 -28.33 -0.57
N VAL A 486 -24.40 -28.24 -0.83
CA VAL A 486 -24.95 -27.35 -1.85
C VAL A 486 -25.04 -25.94 -1.26
N VAL A 487 -23.91 -25.25 -1.26
CA VAL A 487 -23.82 -23.87 -0.76
C VAL A 487 -23.34 -22.97 -1.88
N LYS A 488 -24.23 -22.08 -2.33
CA LYS A 488 -23.86 -20.98 -3.23
C LYS A 488 -23.43 -19.80 -2.36
N VAL A 489 -22.14 -19.51 -2.34
CA VAL A 489 -21.60 -18.29 -1.71
C VAL A 489 -21.96 -17.12 -2.64
N GLN A 490 -22.72 -16.14 -2.16
CA GLN A 490 -23.19 -14.98 -2.94
C GLN A 490 -22.38 -13.71 -2.61
N ALA A 491 -21.06 -13.82 -2.53
CA ALA A 491 -20.18 -12.67 -2.37
C ALA A 491 -19.54 -12.34 -3.73
N TYR A 492 -19.31 -11.05 -3.99
CA TYR A 492 -18.67 -10.52 -5.22
C TYR A 492 -19.28 -11.03 -6.53
N PRO A 493 -20.62 -10.96 -6.71
CA PRO A 493 -21.28 -11.53 -7.89
C PRO A 493 -20.89 -10.83 -9.19
N ALA A 494 -20.55 -9.54 -9.15
CA ALA A 494 -20.18 -8.77 -10.34
C ALA A 494 -18.73 -9.06 -10.76
N GLU A 495 -17.82 -9.10 -9.80
CA GLU A 495 -16.42 -9.48 -9.97
C GLU A 495 -16.30 -10.96 -10.36
N GLY A 496 -17.20 -11.81 -9.84
CA GLY A 496 -17.34 -13.20 -10.25
C GLY A 496 -17.68 -13.39 -11.73
N GLN A 497 -18.41 -12.46 -12.34
CA GLN A 497 -18.64 -12.46 -13.79
C GLN A 497 -17.35 -12.15 -14.56
N VAL A 498 -16.57 -11.17 -14.07
CA VAL A 498 -15.26 -10.83 -14.66
C VAL A 498 -14.30 -12.01 -14.58
N LEU A 499 -14.22 -12.66 -13.41
CA LEU A 499 -13.43 -13.88 -13.21
C LEU A 499 -13.86 -14.99 -14.17
N THR A 500 -15.17 -15.20 -14.32
CA THR A 500 -15.71 -16.23 -15.23
C THR A 500 -15.32 -15.94 -16.68
N ALA A 501 -15.45 -14.69 -17.13
CA ALA A 501 -15.05 -14.29 -18.48
C ALA A 501 -13.55 -14.49 -18.73
N LEU A 502 -12.70 -14.21 -17.73
CA LEU A 502 -11.26 -14.47 -17.80
C LEU A 502 -10.96 -15.97 -17.87
N ILE A 503 -11.61 -16.80 -17.06
CA ILE A 503 -11.45 -18.26 -17.09
C ILE A 503 -11.87 -18.80 -18.46
N GLU A 504 -12.99 -18.34 -19.01
CA GLU A 504 -13.48 -18.72 -20.34
C GLU A 504 -12.50 -18.33 -21.44
N LEU A 505 -11.93 -17.12 -21.37
CA LEU A 505 -10.91 -16.65 -22.30
C LEU A 505 -9.67 -17.53 -22.26
N ILE A 506 -9.12 -17.80 -21.07
CA ILE A 506 -7.95 -18.68 -20.88
C ILE A 506 -8.25 -20.09 -21.40
N ALA A 507 -9.41 -20.65 -21.05
CA ALA A 507 -9.82 -21.99 -21.48
C ALA A 507 -9.90 -22.08 -23.01
N THR A 508 -10.50 -21.08 -23.64
CA THR A 508 -10.69 -21.02 -25.09
C THR A 508 -9.35 -20.83 -25.82
N GLU A 509 -8.54 -19.87 -25.40
CA GLU A 509 -7.27 -19.55 -26.08
C GLU A 509 -6.23 -20.67 -25.93
N ASN A 510 -6.26 -21.43 -24.84
CA ASN A 510 -5.28 -22.49 -24.55
C ASN A 510 -5.83 -23.90 -24.80
N GLN A 511 -7.10 -24.02 -25.22
CA GLN A 511 -7.75 -25.31 -25.46
C GLN A 511 -7.71 -26.25 -24.24
N ILE A 512 -7.89 -25.68 -23.05
CA ILE A 512 -7.92 -26.40 -21.77
C ILE A 512 -9.32 -26.33 -21.15
N SER A 513 -9.58 -27.18 -20.16
CA SER A 513 -10.85 -27.14 -19.42
C SER A 513 -10.99 -25.83 -18.63
N GLN A 514 -12.22 -25.39 -18.36
CA GLN A 514 -12.46 -24.23 -17.47
C GLN A 514 -11.89 -24.46 -16.06
N ASP A 515 -11.87 -25.70 -15.58
CA ASP A 515 -11.27 -26.05 -14.30
C ASP A 515 -9.75 -25.84 -14.31
N ASP A 516 -9.07 -26.25 -15.38
CA ASP A 516 -7.62 -26.05 -15.50
C ASP A 516 -7.28 -24.58 -15.73
N ALA A 517 -8.06 -23.87 -16.55
CA ALA A 517 -7.96 -22.42 -16.71
C ALA A 517 -8.11 -21.67 -15.37
N PHE A 518 -9.06 -22.08 -14.53
CA PHE A 518 -9.21 -21.52 -13.18
C PHE A 518 -8.01 -21.84 -12.29
N LYS A 519 -7.48 -23.07 -12.31
CA LYS A 519 -6.26 -23.42 -11.56
C LYS A 519 -5.07 -22.56 -12.00
N TYR A 520 -4.91 -22.34 -13.31
CA TYR A 520 -3.88 -21.46 -13.85
C TYR A 520 -4.05 -20.02 -13.37
N PHE A 521 -5.27 -19.49 -13.47
CA PHE A 521 -5.59 -18.15 -12.99
C PHE A 521 -5.27 -18.01 -11.49
N ALA A 522 -5.76 -18.92 -10.65
CA ALA A 522 -5.53 -18.91 -9.21
C ALA A 522 -4.03 -19.01 -8.86
N ARG A 523 -3.29 -19.91 -9.52
CA ARG A 523 -1.82 -20.03 -9.38
C ARG A 523 -1.12 -18.72 -9.68
N ALA A 524 -1.46 -18.11 -10.82
CA ALA A 524 -0.86 -16.87 -11.27
C ALA A 524 -1.19 -15.67 -10.38
N TYR A 525 -2.39 -15.65 -9.82
CA TYR A 525 -2.85 -14.60 -8.96
C TYR A 525 -2.12 -14.64 -7.60
N PHE A 526 -2.00 -15.81 -6.99
CA PHE A 526 -1.42 -15.99 -5.65
C PHE A 526 0.11 -16.15 -5.63
N LEU A 527 0.76 -16.43 -6.77
CA LEU A 527 2.21 -16.61 -6.85
C LEU A 527 2.87 -15.51 -7.72
N PRO A 528 3.72 -14.63 -7.15
CA PRO A 528 4.29 -13.47 -7.86
C PRO A 528 4.95 -13.78 -9.21
N GLY A 529 5.65 -14.90 -9.33
CA GLY A 529 6.33 -15.29 -10.58
C GLY A 529 5.39 -15.76 -11.71
N HIS A 530 4.17 -16.15 -11.37
CA HIS A 530 3.22 -16.75 -12.32
C HIS A 530 2.25 -15.72 -12.90
N LEU A 531 2.21 -14.49 -12.36
CA LEU A 531 1.43 -13.39 -12.93
C LEU A 531 1.93 -13.02 -14.34
N LEU A 532 3.26 -13.05 -14.55
CA LEU A 532 3.86 -12.85 -15.87
C LEU A 532 3.47 -13.98 -16.83
N GLU A 533 3.32 -15.21 -16.33
CA GLU A 533 2.85 -16.34 -17.14
C GLU A 533 1.38 -16.18 -17.53
N LEU A 534 0.52 -15.77 -16.61
CA LEU A 534 -0.87 -15.45 -16.93
C LEU A 534 -0.97 -14.28 -17.91
N ALA A 535 -0.14 -13.25 -17.73
CA ALA A 535 -0.06 -12.16 -18.69
C ALA A 535 0.37 -12.67 -20.07
N LYS A 536 1.37 -13.55 -20.18
CA LYS A 536 1.80 -14.17 -21.44
C LYS A 536 0.70 -15.02 -22.07
N ILE A 537 -0.01 -15.81 -21.27
CA ILE A 537 -1.11 -16.68 -21.71
C ILE A 537 -2.25 -15.83 -22.27
N LEU A 538 -2.69 -14.82 -21.52
CA LEU A 538 -3.73 -13.87 -21.95
C LEU A 538 -3.26 -12.92 -23.07
N SER A 539 -1.95 -12.81 -23.28
CA SER A 539 -1.37 -12.12 -24.43
C SER A 539 -1.41 -12.98 -25.69
N GLY A 540 -1.56 -14.31 -25.57
CA GLY A 540 -1.41 -15.26 -26.68
C GLY A 540 -0.03 -15.21 -27.36
N GLU A 541 0.48 -16.36 -27.82
CA GLU A 541 1.70 -16.37 -28.64
C GLU A 541 1.52 -15.64 -29.99
N ASN A 542 0.27 -15.36 -30.40
CA ASN A 542 -0.08 -14.77 -31.70
C ASN A 542 -0.71 -13.36 -31.65
N ARG A 543 -0.92 -12.74 -30.47
CA ARG A 543 -1.57 -11.40 -30.37
C ARG A 543 -1.02 -10.53 -29.24
N CYS A 544 0.16 -9.92 -29.40
CA CYS A 544 0.75 -8.94 -28.46
C CYS A 544 -0.26 -8.05 -27.69
N ARG A 545 -0.69 -8.46 -26.50
CA ARG A 545 -1.41 -7.63 -25.52
C ARG A 545 -0.63 -7.55 -24.20
N PRO A 546 0.61 -7.00 -24.20
CA PRO A 546 1.52 -7.01 -23.05
C PRO A 546 1.00 -6.27 -21.80
N HIS A 547 -0.17 -5.63 -21.88
CA HIS A 547 -0.79 -4.85 -20.80
C HIS A 547 -2.26 -5.21 -20.54
N PHE A 548 -2.74 -6.34 -21.08
CA PHE A 548 -4.17 -6.72 -21.03
C PHE A 548 -4.72 -6.75 -19.60
N LEU A 549 -4.02 -7.42 -18.69
CA LEU A 549 -4.45 -7.58 -17.31
C LEU A 549 -4.43 -6.25 -16.54
N SER A 550 -3.42 -5.41 -16.76
CA SER A 550 -3.34 -4.07 -16.16
C SER A 550 -4.49 -3.17 -16.63
N ILE A 551 -4.90 -3.28 -17.90
CA ILE A 551 -6.07 -2.56 -18.44
C ILE A 551 -7.35 -3.05 -17.77
N ILE A 552 -7.53 -4.36 -17.62
CA ILE A 552 -8.69 -4.94 -16.92
C ILE A 552 -8.79 -4.40 -15.51
N TYR A 553 -7.70 -4.40 -14.74
CA TYR A 553 -7.72 -3.88 -13.37
C TYR A 553 -8.03 -2.39 -13.31
N ALA A 554 -7.49 -1.59 -14.22
CA ALA A 554 -7.82 -0.16 -14.26
C ALA A 554 -9.29 0.10 -14.61
N LEU A 555 -9.87 -0.67 -15.54
CA LEU A 555 -11.29 -0.59 -15.87
C LEU A 555 -12.17 -1.05 -14.69
N MET A 556 -11.78 -2.13 -14.00
CA MET A 556 -12.49 -2.56 -12.79
C MET A 556 -12.48 -1.50 -11.70
N ASN A 557 -11.33 -0.89 -11.42
CA ASN A 557 -11.23 0.17 -10.41
C ASN A 557 -12.07 1.40 -10.78
N TYR A 558 -12.15 1.73 -12.07
CA TYR A 558 -13.03 2.79 -12.56
C TYR A 558 -14.52 2.43 -12.40
N GLU A 559 -14.90 1.18 -12.64
CA GLU A 559 -16.30 0.70 -12.57
C GLU A 559 -16.75 0.27 -11.15
N GLU A 560 -15.82 0.17 -10.19
CA GLU A 560 -16.04 -0.34 -8.83
C GLU A 560 -17.15 0.41 -8.10
N VAL A 561 -17.20 1.74 -8.24
CA VAL A 561 -18.18 2.62 -7.57
C VAL A 561 -19.63 2.19 -7.82
N ASN A 562 -19.91 1.59 -8.98
CA ASN A 562 -21.25 1.16 -9.36
C ASN A 562 -21.43 -0.37 -9.39
N HIS A 563 -20.37 -1.14 -9.12
CA HIS A 563 -20.31 -2.61 -9.25
C HIS A 563 -20.90 -3.12 -10.59
N ARG A 564 -20.72 -2.34 -11.66
CA ARG A 564 -21.21 -2.64 -13.01
C ARG A 564 -20.01 -2.71 -13.94
N TYR A 565 -19.41 -3.88 -14.04
CA TYR A 565 -18.20 -4.12 -14.83
C TYR A 565 -18.44 -4.26 -16.34
N SER A 566 -19.32 -3.42 -16.90
CA SER A 566 -19.79 -3.56 -18.29
C SER A 566 -18.71 -3.23 -19.33
N LEU A 567 -17.88 -2.21 -19.08
CA LEU A 567 -16.71 -1.87 -19.89
C LEU A 567 -15.65 -2.97 -19.77
N THR A 568 -15.38 -3.42 -18.54
CA THR A 568 -14.42 -4.48 -18.27
C THR A 568 -14.80 -5.78 -18.98
N LEU A 569 -16.04 -6.24 -18.83
CA LEU A 569 -16.55 -7.46 -19.47
C LEU A 569 -16.54 -7.36 -20.99
N ASN A 570 -17.00 -6.22 -21.55
CA ASN A 570 -16.98 -6.03 -23.00
C ASN A 570 -15.57 -5.87 -23.54
N PHE A 571 -14.62 -5.33 -22.76
CA PHE A 571 -13.21 -5.31 -23.13
C PHE A 571 -12.62 -6.73 -23.17
N ILE A 572 -12.85 -7.55 -22.13
CA ILE A 572 -12.39 -8.95 -22.08
C ILE A 572 -12.92 -9.74 -23.28
N ASN A 573 -14.21 -9.58 -23.58
CA ASN A 573 -14.88 -10.29 -24.66
C ASN A 573 -14.61 -9.69 -26.06
N ASN A 574 -13.85 -8.59 -26.15
CA ASN A 574 -13.60 -7.84 -27.39
C ASN A 574 -14.90 -7.40 -28.09
N GLN A 575 -15.87 -6.92 -27.30
CA GLN A 575 -17.23 -6.51 -27.67
C GLN A 575 -17.56 -5.06 -27.26
N LEU A 576 -16.55 -4.19 -27.10
CA LEU A 576 -16.77 -2.78 -26.77
C LEU A 576 -17.60 -2.08 -27.85
N SER A 577 -18.73 -1.47 -27.44
CA SER A 577 -19.52 -0.61 -28.32
C SER A 577 -18.79 0.71 -28.61
N GLN A 578 -19.22 1.44 -29.63
CA GLN A 578 -18.64 2.76 -29.94
C GLN A 578 -18.79 3.75 -28.78
N SER A 579 -19.92 3.74 -28.07
CA SER A 579 -20.11 4.58 -26.89
C SER A 579 -19.17 4.20 -25.75
N GLN A 580 -18.91 2.91 -25.54
CA GLN A 580 -17.97 2.43 -24.53
C GLN A 580 -16.52 2.76 -24.89
N LYS A 581 -16.13 2.68 -26.16
CA LYS A 581 -14.81 3.15 -26.62
C LYS A 581 -14.63 4.63 -26.34
N GLN A 582 -15.63 5.46 -26.66
CA GLN A 582 -15.62 6.90 -26.36
C GLN A 582 -15.56 7.19 -24.86
N GLU A 583 -16.24 6.40 -24.05
CA GLU A 583 -16.17 6.48 -22.60
C GLU A 583 -14.75 6.18 -22.10
N ILE A 584 -14.11 5.09 -22.56
CA ILE A 584 -12.73 4.77 -22.18
C ILE A 584 -11.78 5.89 -22.63
N HIS A 585 -11.99 6.47 -23.82
CA HIS A 585 -11.21 7.63 -24.27
C HIS A 585 -11.36 8.86 -23.35
N SER A 586 -12.57 9.14 -22.86
CA SER A 586 -12.82 10.34 -22.04
C SER A 586 -12.30 10.19 -20.61
N VAL A 587 -12.20 8.97 -20.10
CA VAL A 587 -11.74 8.69 -18.73
C VAL A 587 -10.31 8.16 -18.66
N ILE A 588 -9.59 8.09 -19.78
CA ILE A 588 -8.27 7.46 -19.82
C ILE A 588 -7.24 8.09 -18.88
N ASP A 589 -7.39 9.38 -18.57
CA ASP A 589 -6.53 10.05 -17.61
C ASP A 589 -6.88 9.78 -16.15
N GLN A 590 -8.11 9.33 -15.90
CA GLN A 590 -8.57 8.86 -14.60
C GLN A 590 -8.19 7.39 -14.36
N LEU A 591 -8.01 6.61 -15.43
CA LEU A 591 -7.41 5.28 -15.35
C LEU A 591 -5.95 5.44 -14.90
N ASN A 592 -5.66 5.01 -13.67
CA ASN A 592 -4.32 5.08 -13.05
C ASN A 592 -3.32 4.13 -13.74
N LEU A 593 -3.03 4.40 -15.02
CA LEU A 593 -2.23 3.58 -15.92
C LEU A 593 -0.95 4.32 -16.30
N MET A 594 0.16 3.59 -16.39
CA MET A 594 1.40 4.14 -16.94
C MET A 594 1.21 4.63 -18.39
N PRO A 595 1.94 5.66 -18.86
CA PRO A 595 1.78 6.20 -20.22
C PRO A 595 1.93 5.16 -21.34
N ALA A 596 2.78 4.15 -21.16
CA ALA A 596 2.93 3.06 -22.12
C ALA A 596 1.64 2.21 -22.23
N ILE A 597 1.01 1.92 -21.09
CA ILE A 597 -0.23 1.14 -21.03
C ILE A 597 -1.39 1.94 -21.61
N LYS A 598 -1.50 3.23 -21.29
CA LYS A 598 -2.50 4.14 -21.90
C LYS A 598 -2.40 4.13 -23.43
N ARG A 599 -1.20 4.23 -23.98
CA ARG A 599 -0.98 4.15 -25.44
C ARG A 599 -1.41 2.80 -26.02
N SER A 600 -1.10 1.70 -25.34
CA SER A 600 -1.54 0.37 -25.76
C SER A 600 -3.06 0.25 -25.75
N LEU A 601 -3.73 0.74 -24.71
CA LEU A 601 -5.19 0.76 -24.62
C LEU A 601 -5.79 1.55 -25.79
N LEU A 602 -5.31 2.78 -26.03
CA LEU A 602 -5.77 3.61 -27.16
C LEU A 602 -5.54 2.97 -28.53
N THR A 603 -4.56 2.08 -28.66
CA THR A 603 -4.31 1.36 -29.92
C THR A 603 -5.27 0.18 -30.11
N GLN A 604 -5.84 -0.34 -29.02
CA GLN A 604 -6.80 -1.47 -29.03
C GLN A 604 -8.25 -1.02 -29.17
N LEU A 605 -8.58 0.22 -28.80
CA LEU A 605 -9.88 0.86 -29.03
C LEU A 605 -10.04 1.23 -30.50
#